data_AF-A6HIK1-F1
#
_entry.id   AF-A6HIK1-F1
#
_cell.length_a   1.000
_cell.length_b   1.000
_cell.length_c   1.000
_cell.angle_alpha   90.00
_cell.angle_beta   90.00
_cell.angle_gamma   90.00
#
_symmetry.space_group_name_H-M   'P 1'
#
loop_
_entity.id
_entity.type
_entity.pdbx_description
1 polymer ?
#
loop_
_entity_poly.entity_id
_entity_poly.type
_entity_poly.pdbx_seq_one_letter_code
_entity_poly.pdbx_strand_id
1 'polypeptide(L)' 'MKTLRKLIRDLPGHYYETLKFLVGHLKTIADHSEKNKMEPRNLALVFGPTLVRTS' A
#
# COMPACT_ATOMS: atom_id res chain seq x y z
N MET A 1 -13.67 11.77 -4.12
CA MET A 1 -12.39 11.18 -3.63
C MET A 1 -12.20 11.25 -2.10
N LYS A 2 -13.25 11.02 -1.29
CA LYS A 2 -13.19 11.06 0.19
C LYS A 2 -13.35 9.68 0.86
N THR A 3 -13.71 8.65 0.10
CA THR A 3 -14.09 7.32 0.62
C THR A 3 -12.90 6.50 1.07
N LEU A 4 -11.86 6.31 0.25
CA LEU A 4 -10.70 5.47 0.62
C LEU A 4 -9.93 6.00 1.84
N ARG A 5 -9.65 7.32 1.87
CA ARG A 5 -8.98 7.94 3.02
C ARG A 5 -9.79 7.83 4.31
N LYS A 6 -11.12 7.83 4.23
CA LYS A 6 -11.97 7.59 5.38
C LYS A 6 -11.86 6.14 5.83
N LEU A 7 -12.04 5.18 4.92
CA LEU A 7 -11.93 3.75 5.22
C LEU A 7 -10.58 3.37 5.84
N ILE A 8 -9.47 3.93 5.35
CA ILE A 8 -8.14 3.69 5.92
C ILE A 8 -8.07 4.21 7.36
N ARG A 9 -8.64 5.38 7.67
CA ARG A 9 -8.66 5.93 9.03
C ARG A 9 -9.61 5.19 9.96
N ASP A 10 -10.63 4.53 9.42
CA ASP A 10 -11.60 3.76 10.18
C ASP A 10 -11.07 2.32 10.49
N LEU A 11 -9.87 1.95 10.03
CA LEU A 11 -9.23 0.70 10.39
C LEU A 11 -8.90 0.66 11.90
N PRO A 12 -9.00 -0.52 12.55
CA PRO A 12 -8.43 -0.69 13.88
C PRO A 12 -6.96 -0.28 13.91
N GLY A 13 -6.53 0.36 15.01
CA GLY A 13 -5.24 1.07 15.07
C GLY A 13 -4.03 0.24 14.64
N HIS A 14 -3.97 -1.03 15.01
CA HIS A 14 -2.87 -1.92 14.60
C HIS A 14 -2.84 -2.19 13.08
N TYR A 15 -3.99 -2.32 12.43
CA TYR A 15 -4.06 -2.46 10.97
C TYR A 15 -3.68 -1.17 10.27
N TYR A 16 -4.10 -0.01 10.80
CA TYR A 16 -3.72 1.29 10.25
C TYR A 16 -2.20 1.50 10.30
N GLU A 17 -1.57 1.30 11.47
CA GLU A 17 -0.12 1.51 11.61
C GLU A 17 0.69 0.53 10.75
N THR A 18 0.26 -0.73 10.65
CA THR A 18 0.90 -1.72 9.77
C THR A 18 0.80 -1.30 8.30
N LEU A 19 -0.39 -0.91 7.85
CA LEU A 19 -0.62 -0.48 6.47
C LEU A 19 0.16 0.80 6.14
N LYS A 20 0.19 1.76 7.07
CA LYS A 20 0.95 3.01 6.94
C LYS A 20 2.44 2.74 6.77
N PHE A 21 3.02 1.90 7.63
CA PHE A 21 4.43 1.53 7.54
C PHE A 21 4.74 0.85 6.20
N LEU A 22 3.93 -0.16 5.83
CA LEU A 22 4.13 -0.90 4.59
C LEU A 22 4.02 -0.01 3.36
N VAL A 23 2.96 0.79 3.23
CA VAL A 23 2.76 1.68 2.08
C VAL A 23 3.87 2.73 2.00
N GLY A 24 4.36 3.23 3.15
CA GLY A 24 5.55 4.08 3.20
C GLY A 24 6.79 3.40 2.63
N HIS A 25 7.04 2.15 3.00
CA HIS A 25 8.16 1.37 2.45
C HIS A 25 8.01 1.09 0.96
N LEU A 26 6.82 0.75 0.49
CA LEU A 26 6.54 0.53 -0.94
C LEU A 26 6.75 1.82 -1.76
N LYS A 27 6.43 2.98 -1.19
CA LYS A 27 6.75 4.27 -1.82
C LYS A 27 8.26 4.45 -1.98
N THR A 28 9.05 4.18 -0.94
CA THR A 28 10.52 4.22 -1.05
C THR A 28 11.05 3.28 -2.12
N ILE A 29 10.50 2.07 -2.27
CA ILE A 29 10.90 1.15 -3.36
C ILE A 29 10.57 1.76 -4.72
N ALA A 30 9.35 2.29 -4.88
CA ALA A 30 8.92 2.92 -6.12
C ALA A 30 9.74 4.16 -6.49
N ASP A 31 10.22 4.93 -5.51
CA ASP A 31 11.09 6.09 -5.76
C ASP A 31 12.46 5.69 -6.34
N HIS A 32 12.85 4.41 -6.23
CA HIS A 32 14.06 3.84 -6.81
C HIS A 32 13.78 2.98 -8.06
N SER A 33 12.62 3.17 -8.71
CA SER A 33 12.17 2.32 -9.83
C SER A 33 13.09 2.36 -11.05
N GLU A 34 13.84 3.45 -11.27
CA GLU A 34 14.83 3.51 -12.35
C GLU A 34 15.88 2.39 -12.25
N LYS A 35 16.26 2.02 -11.01
CA LYS A 35 17.24 0.97 -10.73
C LYS A 35 16.59 -0.40 -10.51
N ASN A 36 15.57 -0.48 -9.66
CA ASN A 36 14.98 -1.76 -9.25
C ASN A 36 13.83 -2.24 -10.16
N LYS A 37 13.37 -1.40 -11.10
CA LYS A 37 12.29 -1.66 -12.06
C LYS A 37 10.91 -1.91 -11.44
N MET A 38 10.74 -1.59 -10.16
CA MET A 38 9.50 -1.76 -9.42
C MET A 38 8.71 -0.44 -9.39
N GLU A 39 8.01 -0.14 -10.49
CA GLU A 39 7.03 0.93 -10.54
C GLU A 39 5.87 0.68 -9.54
N PRO A 40 5.14 1.73 -9.10
CA PRO A 40 3.98 1.57 -8.21
C PRO A 40 2.97 0.52 -8.70
N ARG A 41 2.79 0.39 -10.02
CA ARG A 41 1.93 -0.62 -10.65
C ARG A 41 2.42 -2.05 -10.37
N ASN A 42 3.72 -2.30 -10.46
CA ASN A 42 4.29 -3.63 -10.24
C ASN A 42 4.14 -4.04 -8.77
N LEU A 43 4.36 -3.09 -7.84
CA LEU A 43 4.12 -3.31 -6.42
C LEU A 43 2.64 -3.57 -6.12
N ALA A 44 1.72 -2.82 -6.74
CA ALA A 44 0.28 -3.05 -6.57
C ALA A 44 -0.17 -4.43 -7.07
N LEU A 45 0.41 -4.96 -8.15
CA LEU A 45 0.10 -6.31 -8.64
C LEU A 45 0.50 -7.41 -7.65
N VAL A 46 1.64 -7.26 -6.98
CA VAL A 46 2.14 -8.24 -6.00
C VAL A 46 1.43 -8.12 -4.65
N PHE A 47 1.34 -6.88 -4.14
CA PHE A 47 0.81 -6.64 -2.79
C PHE A 47 -0.71 -6.49 -2.73
N GLY A 48 -1.35 -6.08 -3.83
CA GLY A 48 -2.81 -5.88 -3.90
C GLY A 48 -3.61 -7.10 -3.41
N PRO A 49 -3.40 -8.30 -4.00
CA PRO A 49 -4.09 -9.52 -3.57
C PRO A 49 -3.77 -9.96 -2.13
N THR A 50 -2.58 -9.59 -1.62
CA THR A 50 -2.14 -9.95 -0.26
C THR A 50 -2.77 -9.03 0.79
N LEU A 51 -2.94 -7.75 0.46
CA LEU A 51 -3.46 -6.73 1.38
C LEU A 51 -4.99 -6.62 1.34
N VAL A 52 -5.60 -6.90 0.20
CA VAL A 52 -7.05 -6.79 0.01
C VAL A 52 -7.57 -8.13 -0.48
N ARG A 53 -8.35 -8.79 0.38
CA ARG A 53 -9.05 -10.03 0.03
C ARG A 53 -10.50 -9.70 -0.27
N THR A 54 -11.00 -10.20 -1.40
CA THR A 54 -12.44 -10.25 -1.65
C THR A 54 -12.99 -11.40 -0.82
N SER A 55 -13.51 -11.09 0.37
CA SER A 55 -14.39 -11.97 1.12
C SER A 55 -15.77 -12.02 0.48
#